data_AF-A0A7K2N1J0-F1
#
_entry.id   AF-A0A7K2N1J0-F1
#
_cell.length_a   1.000
_cell.length_b   1.000
_cell.length_c   1.000
_cell.angle_alpha   90.00
_cell.angle_beta   90.00
_cell.angle_gamma   90.00
#
_symmetry.space_group_name_H-M   'P 1'
#
loop_
_entity.id
_entity.type
_entity.pdbx_description
1 polymer ?
#
loop_
_entity_poly.entity_id
_entity_poly.type
_entity_poly.pdbx_seq_one_letter_code
_entity_poly.pdbx_strand_id
1 'polypeptide(L)'
;GVRPGGAVAFTRPGTDTEEVVVLAECRPHRSGDIGGAVRETVSRRLGLGLGDVVAVAPGTVAKTTSGKPRRQEMRRRYLLGHLPPVTTDPPRNGP
;
A
#
# COMPACT_ATOMS: atom_id res chain seq x y z
N GLY A 1 7.94 -9.72 2.16
CA GLY A 1 6.69 -10.49 2.22
C GLY A 1 5.69 -9.78 3.10
N VAL A 2 4.42 -9.71 2.69
CA VAL A 2 3.35 -8.96 3.37
C VAL A 2 2.84 -9.71 4.59
N ARG A 3 2.62 -9.00 5.70
CA ARG A 3 2.07 -9.58 6.94
C ARG A 3 0.57 -9.89 6.79
N PRO A 4 0.09 -11.07 7.23
CA PRO A 4 -1.34 -11.38 7.29
C PRO A 4 -2.13 -10.31 8.07
N GLY A 5 -3.21 -9.81 7.47
CA GLY A 5 -4.03 -8.74 8.06
C GLY A 5 -3.32 -7.39 8.22
N GLY A 6 -2.14 -7.22 7.62
CA GLY A 6 -1.36 -5.98 7.60
C GLY A 6 -1.44 -5.23 6.27
N ALA A 7 -2.51 -5.44 5.49
CA ALA A 7 -2.70 -4.76 4.22
C ALA A 7 -4.01 -3.97 4.21
N VAL A 8 -4.01 -2.84 3.51
CA VAL A 8 -5.20 -2.01 3.30
C VAL A 8 -5.14 -1.38 1.91
N ALA A 9 -6.26 -1.41 1.20
CA ALA A 9 -6.41 -0.77 -0.10
C ALA A 9 -7.30 0.47 0.00
N PHE A 10 -7.10 1.48 -0.83
CA PHE A 10 -8.00 2.63 -0.95
C PHE A 10 -7.73 3.33 -2.27
N THR A 11 -8.50 4.36 -2.60
CA THR A 11 -8.26 5.17 -3.80
C THR A 11 -7.55 6.48 -3.48
N ARG A 12 -6.82 7.01 -4.46
CA ARG A 12 -6.34 8.38 -4.49
C ARG A 12 -6.82 9.06 -5.78
N PRO A 13 -6.91 10.40 -5.82
CA PRO A 13 -7.05 11.11 -7.08
C PRO A 13 -5.86 10.79 -8.00
N GLY A 14 -6.14 10.30 -9.20
CA GLY A 14 -5.16 10.20 -10.29
C GLY A 14 -5.33 11.32 -11.31
N THR A 15 -4.59 11.24 -12.41
CA THR A 15 -4.63 12.25 -13.48
C THR A 15 -5.99 12.31 -14.17
N ASP A 16 -6.54 11.17 -14.56
CA ASP A 16 -7.82 11.07 -15.27
C ASP A 16 -8.93 10.50 -14.36
N THR A 17 -8.59 9.53 -13.52
CA THR A 17 -9.54 8.81 -12.64
C THR A 17 -8.93 8.51 -11.29
N GLU A 18 -9.76 8.06 -10.34
CA GLU A 18 -9.26 7.49 -9.08
C GLU A 18 -8.35 6.28 -9.34
N GLU A 19 -7.22 6.23 -8.64
CA GLU A 19 -6.23 5.15 -8.72
C GLU A 19 -6.24 4.32 -7.45
N VAL A 20 -6.07 3.00 -7.57
CA VAL A 20 -5.99 2.11 -6.40
C VAL A 20 -4.59 2.15 -5.79
N VAL A 21 -4.55 2.36 -4.48
CA VAL A 21 -3.34 2.30 -3.65
C VAL A 21 -3.44 1.12 -2.70
N VAL A 22 -2.34 0.38 -2.55
CA VAL A 22 -2.21 -0.69 -1.54
C VAL A 22 -1.09 -0.33 -0.56
N LEU A 23 -1.43 -0.27 0.73
CA LEU A 23 -0.44 -0.26 1.81
C LEU A 23 -0.26 -1.67 2.33
N ALA A 24 0.99 -2.07 2.51
CA ALA A 24 1.35 -3.41 2.98
C ALA A 24 2.44 -3.36 4.07
N GLU A 25 2.12 -3.87 5.25
CA GLU A 25 3.08 -4.09 6.33
C GLU A 25 4.07 -5.17 5.93
N CYS A 26 5.35 -4.81 5.88
CA CYS A 26 6.44 -5.66 5.43
C CYS A 26 7.56 -5.65 6.47
N ARG A 27 8.21 -6.80 6.68
CA ARG A 27 9.45 -6.84 7.50
C ARG A 27 10.64 -6.35 6.67
N PRO A 28 11.52 -5.51 7.23
CA PRO A 28 12.61 -4.85 6.51
C PRO A 28 13.70 -5.78 5.97
N HIS A 29 13.75 -7.04 6.40
CA HIS A 29 14.83 -7.98 6.02
C HIS A 29 14.42 -8.95 4.90
N ARG A 30 13.29 -8.72 4.24
CA ARG A 30 12.92 -9.47 3.04
C ARG A 30 13.42 -8.70 1.83
N SER A 31 14.64 -9.02 1.39
CA SER A 31 15.18 -8.60 0.10
C SER A 31 14.24 -9.06 -1.02
N GLY A 32 13.67 -8.13 -1.79
CA GLY A 32 12.81 -8.44 -2.94
C GLY A 32 11.84 -7.30 -3.28
N ASP A 33 11.48 -7.20 -4.57
CA ASP A 33 10.50 -6.23 -5.06
C ASP A 33 9.08 -6.63 -4.62
N ILE A 34 8.72 -6.26 -3.39
CA ILE A 34 7.38 -6.50 -2.85
C ILE A 34 6.34 -5.71 -3.64
N GLY A 35 6.67 -4.50 -4.09
CA GLY A 35 5.79 -3.64 -4.88
C GLY A 35 5.36 -4.33 -6.17
N GLY A 36 6.32 -4.79 -6.96
CA GLY A 36 6.08 -5.54 -8.20
C GLY A 36 5.29 -6.83 -7.97
N ALA A 37 5.67 -7.63 -6.97
CA ALA A 37 4.96 -8.87 -6.65
C ALA A 37 3.48 -8.63 -6.28
N VAL A 38 3.19 -7.56 -5.54
CA VAL A 38 1.81 -7.16 -5.18
C VAL A 38 1.05 -6.71 -6.43
N ARG A 39 1.66 -5.86 -7.28
CA ARG A 39 1.04 -5.39 -8.53
C ARG A 39 0.71 -6.56 -9.46
N GLU A 40 1.67 -7.46 -9.70
CA GLU A 40 1.48 -8.65 -10.55
C GLU A 40 0.35 -9.53 -9.99
N THR A 41 0.35 -9.78 -8.68
CA THR A 41 -0.66 -10.63 -8.05
C THR A 41 -2.06 -10.04 -8.15
N VAL A 42 -2.21 -8.73 -7.90
CA VAL A 42 -3.50 -8.03 -7.97
C VAL A 42 -3.99 -7.96 -9.42
N SER A 43 -3.12 -7.61 -10.36
CA SER A 43 -3.46 -7.60 -11.79
C SER A 43 -3.90 -8.98 -12.26
N ARG A 44 -3.12 -10.03 -11.97
CA ARG A 44 -3.43 -11.40 -12.41
C ARG A 44 -4.71 -11.97 -11.79
N ARG A 45 -4.97 -11.69 -10.52
CA ARG A 45 -6.12 -12.28 -9.79
C ARG A 45 -7.40 -11.48 -9.90
N LEU A 46 -7.30 -10.16 -9.98
CA LEU A 46 -8.45 -9.25 -9.90
C LEU A 46 -8.67 -8.44 -11.18
N GLY A 47 -7.74 -8.47 -12.15
CA GLY A 47 -7.83 -7.65 -13.35
C GLY A 47 -7.68 -6.15 -13.07
N LEU A 48 -7.11 -5.78 -11.92
CA LEU A 48 -7.00 -4.38 -11.47
C LEU A 48 -5.56 -3.89 -11.54
N GLY A 49 -5.39 -2.71 -12.15
CA GLY A 49 -4.16 -1.93 -12.04
C GLY A 49 -4.08 -1.23 -10.69
N LEU A 50 -2.90 -1.23 -10.08
CA LEU A 50 -2.61 -0.38 -8.92
C LEU A 50 -1.88 0.86 -9.42
N GLY A 51 -2.28 2.05 -8.95
CA GLY A 51 -1.48 3.26 -9.13
C GLY A 51 -0.26 3.21 -8.22
N ASP A 52 -0.45 2.83 -6.95
CA ASP A 52 0.63 2.84 -5.97
C ASP A 52 0.64 1.61 -5.04
N VAL A 53 1.84 1.21 -4.61
CA VAL A 53 2.05 0.17 -3.59
C VAL A 53 3.08 0.68 -2.60
N VAL A 54 2.65 0.87 -1.35
CA VAL A 54 3.49 1.41 -0.27
C VAL A 54 3.81 0.31 0.73
N ALA A 55 5.08 -0.05 0.82
CA ALA A 55 5.58 -0.88 1.89
C ALA A 55 5.79 -0.05 3.17
N VAL A 56 5.22 -0.50 4.28
CA VAL A 56 5.32 0.16 5.60
C VAL A 56 5.78 -0.83 6.66
N ALA A 57 6.23 -0.31 7.80
CA ALA A 57 6.64 -1.15 8.91
C ALA A 57 5.45 -1.91 9.52
N PRO A 58 5.67 -3.08 10.15
CA PRO A 58 4.63 -3.76 10.90
C PRO A 58 4.06 -2.85 12.01
N GLY A 59 2.74 -2.80 12.15
CA GLY A 59 2.06 -1.93 13.11
C GLY A 59 1.69 -0.54 12.56
N THR A 60 2.11 -0.19 11.34
CA THR A 60 1.77 1.10 10.73
C THR A 60 0.30 1.17 10.30
N VAL A 61 -0.33 0.06 9.91
CA VAL A 61 -1.74 0.06 9.50
C VAL A 61 -2.61 0.19 10.74
N ALA A 62 -3.21 1.36 10.92
CA ALA A 62 -4.11 1.66 12.03
C ALA A 62 -5.34 0.72 12.00
N LYS A 63 -5.72 0.20 13.16
CA LYS A 63 -6.84 -0.74 13.33
C LYS A 63 -7.87 -0.23 14.33
N THR A 64 -9.12 -0.67 14.17
CA THR A 64 -10.14 -0.58 15.20
C THR A 64 -9.81 -1.53 16.36
N THR A 65 -10.50 -1.39 17.48
CA THR A 65 -10.41 -2.32 18.62
C THR A 65 -10.71 -3.77 18.21
N SER A 66 -11.59 -3.96 17.23
CA SER A 66 -11.91 -5.26 16.60
C SER A 66 -10.87 -5.74 15.57
N GLY A 67 -9.77 -5.03 15.37
CA GLY A 67 -8.69 -5.43 14.46
C GLY A 67 -8.92 -5.09 12.98
N LYS A 68 -10.02 -4.42 12.62
CA LYS A 68 -10.30 -4.01 11.23
C LYS A 68 -9.44 -2.80 10.83
N PRO A 69 -8.86 -2.75 9.62
CA PRO A 69 -8.10 -1.58 9.18
C PRO A 69 -8.96 -0.31 9.16
N ARG A 70 -8.43 0.78 9.72
CA ARG A 70 -9.02 2.13 9.64
C ARG A 70 -8.69 2.75 8.27
N ARG A 71 -9.33 2.23 7.23
CA ARG A 71 -9.04 2.55 5.81
C ARG A 71 -9.02 4.05 5.51
N GLN A 72 -10.00 4.80 6.01
CA GLN A 72 -10.09 6.24 5.80
C GLN A 72 -8.93 7.02 6.44
N GLU A 73 -8.54 6.63 7.66
CA GLU A 73 -7.39 7.25 8.34
C GLU A 73 -6.08 6.95 7.59
N MET A 74 -5.91 5.72 7.09
CA MET A 74 -4.73 5.36 6.30
C MET A 74 -4.68 6.12 4.97
N ARG A 75 -5.81 6.27 4.26
CA ARG A 75 -5.91 7.11 3.07
C ARG A 75 -5.53 8.56 3.37
N ARG A 76 -6.06 9.14 4.44
CA ARG A 76 -5.72 10.50 4.88
C ARG A 76 -4.23 10.65 5.14
N ARG A 77 -3.60 9.72 5.88
CA ARG A 77 -2.15 9.75 6.14
C ARG A 77 -1.34 9.64 4.85
N TYR A 78 -1.74 8.78 3.93
CA TYR A 78 -1.11 8.66 2.61
C TYR A 78 -1.15 9.98 1.84
N LEU A 79 -2.33 10.58 1.71
CA LEU A 79 -2.51 11.84 0.96
C LEU A 79 -1.75 13.02 1.60
N LEU A 80 -1.54 12.99 2.91
CA LEU A 80 -0.74 13.98 3.63
C LEU A 80 0.76 13.68 3.62
N GLY A 81 1.21 12.56 3.04
CA GLY A 81 2.62 12.14 3.07
C GLY A 81 3.11 11.68 4.46
N HIS A 82 2.21 11.35 5.38
CA HIS A 82 2.51 10.99 6.78
C HIS A 82 2.70 9.48 7.00
N LEU A 83 3.06 8.73 5.96
CA LEU A 83 3.41 7.31 6.10
C LEU A 83 4.92 7.18 6.26
N PRO A 84 5.42 6.57 7.35
CA PRO A 84 6.84 6.27 7.47
C PRO A 84 7.18 5.19 6.43
N PRO A 85 7.96 5.50 5.38
CA PRO A 85 8.30 4.50 4.38
C PRO A 85 9.20 3.44 5.02
N VAL A 86 8.88 2.16 4.79
CA VAL A 86 9.90 1.11 4.84
C VAL A 86 10.54 1.16 3.47
N THR A 87 11.66 1.88 3.35
CA THR A 87 12.40 2.07 2.09
C THR A 87 12.39 0.80 1.25
N THR A 88 11.61 0.80 0.16
CA THR A 88 11.69 -0.12 -0.96
C THR A 88 11.01 0.53 -2.18
N ASP A 89 11.83 0.78 -3.21
CA ASP A 89 11.60 1.45 -4.51
C ASP A 89 11.26 2.96 -4.47
N PRO A 90 11.94 3.82 -5.27
CA PRO A 90 11.55 5.22 -5.41
C PRO A 90 10.13 5.35 -5.97
N PRO A 91 9.40 6.42 -5.59
CA PRO A 91 8.12 6.72 -6.20
C PRO A 91 8.31 6.84 -7.72
N ARG A 92 7.62 5.98 -8.46
CA ARG A 92 7.53 6.12 -9.91
C ARG A 92 6.59 7.30 -10.15
N ASN A 93 7.16 8.50 -10.29
CA ASN A 93 6.46 9.61 -10.92
C ASN A 93 6.08 9.12 -12.32
N GLY A 94 4.78 9.04 -12.61
CA GLY A 94 4.30 8.95 -13.99
C GLY A 94 4.75 10.19 -14.78
N PRO A 95 4.74 10.14 -16.12
CA PRO A 95 5.46 11.07 -17.00
C PRO A 95 5.25 12.55 -16.67
#